data_AF-A0A4P9C692-F1
#
_entry.id   AF-A0A4P9C692-F1
#
_cell.length_a   1.000
_cell.length_b   1.000
_cell.length_c   1.000
_cell.angle_alpha   90.00
_cell.angle_beta   90.00
_cell.angle_gamma   90.00
#
_symmetry.space_group_name_H-M   'P 1'
#
loop_
_entity.id
_entity.type
_entity.pdbx_description
1 polymer ?
#
loop_
_entity_poly.entity_id
_entity_poly.type
_entity_poly.pdbx_seq_one_letter_code
_entity_poly.pdbx_strand_id
1 'polypeptide(L)'
;MLDIKLLRTDPELVKENIRKKFQDEKLVLVDEVVEMDRKYRDSKTEGDTLRAQRNTISKQIGGFMSKGQKDEAEKAKAQVVGINKQLEDLEALEAKLEGEIRERMLVIPNIIDPSVPIGRDDSENVEVERFGEPVVPEYEVPYHIDIMEKFNGVDLDSARKTSGNGFYYLSGDIARLHSGILSYARDFMIDRGFTYYIPPFMIRSDVVTGVMSFSEMENMMYKIEGEDLYLIGTSEHSMIGKFIDTILDENQLPQTLTSYSPCFRKEVGSHGIEERGVYRIHQFEKQEMIVVCEPEDSMMWFERLYTNTVDFFRSLDIPVRTLECCSGDLADLKVKSIDVEAWSPRQQKYFEVGSCSNLGDAQARRLGIRVRSKEKGKYFAHTLNNTVVAPPRMLIAFLENNINEDGTINIPEPLRMYMGGKEKIQ
;
A
#
# COMPACT_ATOMS: atom_id res chain seq x y z
N MET A 1 -4.03 -1.39 -9.66
CA MET A 1 -4.21 -2.01 -10.99
C MET A 1 -4.35 -0.89 -12.00
N LEU A 2 -3.62 -0.98 -13.11
CA LEU A 2 -3.67 0.00 -14.19
C LEU A 2 -5.02 -0.03 -14.93
N ASP A 3 -5.40 1.07 -15.59
CA ASP A 3 -6.57 1.08 -16.48
C ASP A 3 -6.30 0.22 -17.73
N ILE A 4 -7.16 -0.78 -17.97
CA ILE A 4 -7.08 -1.61 -19.18
C ILE A 4 -7.21 -0.78 -20.47
N LYS A 5 -7.87 0.38 -20.43
CA LYS A 5 -7.93 1.30 -21.58
C LYS A 5 -6.55 1.73 -22.02
N LEU A 6 -5.60 1.91 -21.09
CA LEU A 6 -4.25 2.34 -21.45
C LEU A 6 -3.54 1.28 -22.30
N LEU A 7 -3.69 -0.01 -21.95
CA LEU A 7 -3.14 -1.10 -22.76
C LEU A 7 -3.78 -1.17 -24.15
N ARG A 8 -5.05 -0.77 -24.29
CA ARG A 8 -5.74 -0.75 -25.59
C ARG A 8 -5.28 0.40 -26.47
N THR A 9 -5.02 1.58 -25.88
CA THR A 9 -4.70 2.80 -26.64
C THR A 9 -3.22 3.00 -26.85
N ASP A 10 -2.40 2.65 -25.86
CA ASP A 10 -0.96 2.85 -25.85
C ASP A 10 -0.23 1.76 -25.06
N PRO A 11 -0.18 0.52 -25.59
CA PRO A 11 0.53 -0.58 -24.94
C PRO A 11 2.05 -0.33 -24.84
N GLU A 12 2.63 0.46 -25.74
CA GLU A 12 4.07 0.75 -25.71
C GLU A 12 4.44 1.68 -24.55
N LEU A 13 3.57 2.63 -24.16
CA LEU A 13 3.75 3.39 -22.92
C LEU A 13 3.83 2.47 -21.69
N VAL A 14 2.98 1.44 -21.63
CA VAL A 14 2.99 0.46 -20.52
C VAL A 14 4.27 -0.36 -20.52
N LYS A 15 4.71 -0.83 -21.69
CA LYS A 15 5.98 -1.55 -21.82
C LYS A 15 7.18 -0.69 -21.46
N GLU A 16 7.17 0.58 -21.85
CA GLU A 16 8.24 1.52 -21.50
C GLU A 16 8.29 1.77 -19.99
N ASN A 17 7.14 1.90 -19.33
CA ASN A 17 7.07 1.97 -17.88
C ASN A 17 7.66 0.70 -17.21
N ILE A 18 7.35 -0.49 -17.73
CA ILE A 18 7.92 -1.75 -17.23
C ILE A 18 9.45 -1.78 -17.36
N ARG A 19 10.00 -1.33 -18.51
CA ARG A 19 11.45 -1.25 -18.73
C ARG A 19 12.11 -0.28 -17.75
N LYS A 20 11.49 0.88 -17.52
CA LYS A 20 11.96 1.87 -16.52
C LYS A 20 12.02 1.27 -15.12
N LYS A 21 11.13 0.32 -14.79
CA LYS A 21 11.13 -0.39 -13.52
C LYS A 21 12.04 -1.62 -13.48
N PHE A 22 12.78 -1.91 -14.56
CA PHE A 22 13.67 -3.08 -14.67
C PHE A 22 12.95 -4.43 -14.50
N GLN A 23 11.69 -4.51 -14.92
CA GLN A 23 10.84 -5.70 -14.79
C GLN A 23 10.54 -6.33 -16.17
N ASP A 24 11.56 -6.49 -17.01
CA ASP A 24 11.42 -6.95 -18.41
C ASP A 24 10.67 -8.29 -18.54
N GLU A 25 10.73 -9.14 -17.50
CA GLU A 25 9.97 -10.39 -17.43
C GLU A 25 8.45 -10.18 -17.50
N LYS A 26 7.95 -8.99 -17.16
CA LYS A 26 6.52 -8.63 -17.21
C LYS A 26 6.08 -8.10 -18.57
N LEU A 27 6.99 -7.82 -19.51
CA LEU A 27 6.64 -7.25 -20.82
C LEU A 27 5.66 -8.13 -21.60
N VAL A 28 5.83 -9.45 -21.52
CA VAL A 28 4.96 -10.44 -22.17
C VAL A 28 3.49 -10.31 -21.73
N LEU A 29 3.27 -9.89 -20.47
CA LEU A 29 1.92 -9.74 -19.91
C LEU A 29 1.12 -8.67 -20.64
N VAL A 30 1.78 -7.61 -21.13
CA VAL A 30 1.10 -6.53 -21.88
C VAL A 30 0.53 -7.09 -23.19
N ASP A 31 1.34 -7.83 -23.95
CA ASP A 31 0.91 -8.41 -25.23
C ASP A 31 -0.16 -9.49 -25.03
N GLU A 32 -0.02 -10.32 -24.00
CA GLU A 32 -1.03 -11.31 -23.63
C GLU A 32 -2.37 -10.66 -23.28
N VAL A 33 -2.37 -9.62 -22.45
CA VAL A 33 -3.60 -8.91 -22.07
C VAL A 33 -4.25 -8.24 -23.27
N VAL A 34 -3.48 -7.58 -24.15
CA VAL A 34 -4.01 -6.94 -25.36
C VAL A 34 -4.69 -7.96 -26.27
N GLU A 35 -4.07 -9.12 -26.48
CA GLU A 35 -4.63 -10.21 -27.29
C GLU A 35 -5.89 -10.81 -26.66
N MET A 36 -5.85 -11.10 -25.37
CA MET A 36 -6.98 -11.64 -24.61
C MET A 36 -8.15 -10.66 -24.57
N ASP A 37 -7.89 -9.38 -24.35
CA ASP A 37 -8.90 -8.32 -24.34
C ASP A 37 -9.56 -8.15 -25.71
N ARG A 38 -8.78 -8.27 -26.80
CA ARG A 38 -9.35 -8.28 -28.16
C ARG A 38 -10.32 -9.44 -28.32
N LYS A 39 -9.90 -10.67 -28.00
CA LYS A 39 -10.76 -11.87 -28.06
C LYS A 39 -12.00 -11.73 -27.18
N TYR A 40 -11.86 -11.16 -25.98
CA TYR A 40 -12.97 -10.93 -25.06
C TYR A 40 -14.01 -10.00 -25.67
N ARG A 41 -13.57 -8.86 -26.24
CA ARG A 41 -14.47 -7.90 -26.90
C ARG A 41 -15.10 -8.46 -28.18
N ASP A 42 -14.36 -9.23 -28.96
CA ASP A 42 -14.87 -9.89 -30.16
C ASP A 42 -15.96 -10.93 -29.77
N SER A 43 -15.71 -11.72 -28.72
CA SER A 43 -16.67 -12.69 -28.18
C SER A 43 -17.96 -12.01 -27.69
N LYS A 44 -17.85 -10.89 -26.97
CA LYS A 44 -19.01 -10.08 -26.56
C LYS A 44 -19.82 -9.58 -27.76
N THR A 45 -19.14 -9.08 -28.79
CA THR A 45 -19.76 -8.55 -30.01
C THR A 45 -20.47 -9.66 -30.79
N GLU A 46 -19.85 -10.84 -30.89
CA GLU A 46 -20.45 -12.02 -31.51
C GLU A 46 -21.66 -12.52 -30.71
N GLY A 47 -21.56 -12.57 -29.38
CA GLY A 47 -22.66 -12.91 -28.49
C GLY A 47 -23.86 -11.99 -28.65
N ASP A 48 -23.63 -10.67 -28.70
CA ASP A 48 -24.70 -9.69 -28.95
C ASP A 48 -25.37 -9.91 -30.33
N THR A 49 -24.57 -10.20 -31.35
CA THR A 49 -25.06 -10.52 -32.70
C THR A 49 -25.92 -11.79 -32.72
N LEU A 50 -25.45 -12.86 -32.08
CA LEU A 50 -26.16 -14.13 -31.96
C LEU A 50 -27.47 -13.98 -31.17
N ARG A 51 -27.49 -13.20 -30.07
CA ARG A 51 -28.71 -12.90 -29.33
C ARG A 51 -29.74 -12.15 -30.21
N ALA A 52 -29.29 -11.20 -31.03
CA ALA A 52 -30.17 -10.49 -31.96
C ALA A 52 -30.72 -11.42 -33.06
N GLN A 53 -29.89 -12.30 -33.61
CA GLN A 53 -30.29 -13.32 -34.58
C GLN A 53 -31.30 -14.31 -33.99
N ARG A 54 -31.01 -14.86 -32.80
CA ARG A 54 -31.90 -15.76 -32.06
C ARG A 54 -33.28 -15.14 -31.84
N ASN A 55 -33.33 -13.86 -31.41
CA ASN A 55 -34.58 -13.15 -31.18
C ASN A 55 -35.39 -12.98 -32.48
N THR A 56 -34.70 -12.74 -33.61
CA THR A 56 -35.33 -12.62 -34.93
C THR A 56 -35.90 -13.96 -35.40
N ILE A 57 -35.12 -15.03 -35.33
CA ILE A 57 -35.54 -16.39 -35.72
C ILE A 57 -36.69 -16.87 -34.82
N SER A 58 -36.63 -16.59 -33.52
CA SER A 58 -37.69 -16.96 -32.58
C SER A 58 -39.03 -16.32 -32.93
N LYS A 59 -39.04 -15.07 -33.41
CA LYS A 59 -40.26 -14.42 -33.94
C LYS A 59 -40.75 -15.10 -35.23
N GLN A 60 -39.85 -15.49 -36.11
CA GLN A 60 -40.18 -16.21 -37.35
C GLN A 60 -40.81 -17.58 -37.07
N ILE A 61 -40.37 -18.30 -36.03
CA ILE A 61 -40.97 -19.59 -35.61
C ILE A 61 -42.47 -19.41 -35.31
N GLY A 62 -42.86 -18.37 -34.56
CA GLY A 62 -44.28 -18.06 -34.32
C GLY A 62 -45.04 -17.74 -35.62
N GLY A 63 -44.39 -17.03 -36.55
CA GLY A 63 -44.91 -16.77 -37.90
C GLY A 63 -45.12 -18.03 -38.75
N PHE A 64 -44.18 -18.97 -38.75
CA PHE A 64 -44.30 -20.23 -39.48
C PHE A 64 -45.37 -21.14 -38.86
N MET A 65 -45.42 -21.23 -37.53
CA MET A 65 -46.42 -22.00 -36.80
C MET A 65 -47.85 -21.50 -37.07
N SER A 66 -48.07 -20.18 -37.06
CA SER A 66 -49.38 -19.58 -37.39
C SER A 66 -49.81 -19.80 -38.85
N LYS A 67 -48.86 -19.97 -39.77
CA LYS A 67 -49.11 -20.27 -41.19
C LYS A 67 -49.20 -21.78 -41.50
N GLY A 68 -49.05 -22.66 -40.50
CA GLY A 68 -49.04 -24.11 -40.69
C GLY A 68 -47.78 -24.67 -41.36
N GLN A 69 -46.72 -23.87 -41.49
CA GLN A 69 -45.44 -24.22 -42.10
C GLN A 69 -44.54 -24.95 -41.09
N LYS A 70 -44.87 -26.21 -40.80
CA LYS A 70 -44.22 -26.99 -39.73
C LYS A 70 -42.75 -27.30 -40.01
N ASP A 71 -42.40 -27.61 -41.25
CA ASP A 71 -41.02 -27.98 -41.60
C ASP A 71 -40.07 -26.78 -41.48
N GLU A 72 -40.52 -25.59 -41.86
CA GLU A 72 -39.79 -24.33 -41.70
C GLU A 72 -39.66 -23.94 -40.22
N ALA A 73 -40.70 -24.18 -39.42
CA ALA A 73 -40.65 -23.96 -37.98
C ALA A 73 -39.63 -24.89 -37.30
N GLU A 74 -39.56 -26.17 -37.67
CA GLU A 74 -38.58 -27.11 -37.11
C GLU A 74 -37.13 -26.76 -37.52
N LYS A 75 -36.90 -26.33 -38.77
CA LYS A 75 -35.58 -25.83 -39.19
C LYS A 75 -35.15 -24.61 -38.39
N ALA A 76 -36.07 -23.66 -38.19
CA ALA A 76 -35.80 -22.46 -37.40
C ALA A 76 -35.55 -22.79 -35.91
N LYS A 77 -36.26 -23.77 -35.33
CA LYS A 77 -35.97 -24.27 -33.98
C LYS A 77 -34.57 -24.88 -33.88
N ALA A 78 -34.16 -25.70 -34.85
CA ALA A 78 -32.82 -26.28 -34.88
C ALA A 78 -31.72 -25.21 -34.96
N GLN A 79 -31.94 -24.13 -35.73
CA GLN A 79 -31.04 -22.97 -35.76
C GLN A 79 -30.95 -22.27 -34.39
N VAL A 80 -32.09 -22.07 -33.71
CA VAL A 80 -32.10 -21.49 -32.35
C VAL A 80 -31.32 -22.37 -31.35
N VAL A 81 -31.46 -23.69 -31.43
CA VAL A 81 -30.68 -24.61 -30.59
C VAL A 81 -29.18 -24.48 -30.87
N GLY A 82 -28.78 -24.40 -32.15
CA GLY A 82 -27.39 -24.16 -32.52
C GLY A 82 -26.84 -22.84 -31.99
N ILE A 83 -27.61 -21.76 -32.12
CA ILE A 83 -27.23 -20.43 -31.60
C ILE A 83 -27.12 -20.44 -30.07
N ASN A 84 -28.03 -21.11 -29.36
CA ASN A 84 -27.96 -21.21 -27.90
C ASN A 84 -26.67 -21.91 -27.45
N LYS A 85 -26.26 -22.98 -28.14
CA LYS A 85 -24.99 -23.65 -27.85
C LYS A 85 -23.78 -22.74 -28.09
N GLN A 86 -23.77 -21.99 -29.19
CA GLN A 86 -22.70 -21.01 -29.45
C GLN A 86 -22.66 -19.91 -28.38
N LEU A 87 -23.83 -19.45 -27.90
CA LEU A 87 -23.90 -18.49 -26.81
C LEU A 87 -23.33 -19.04 -25.51
N GLU A 88 -23.64 -20.30 -25.16
CA GLU A 88 -23.06 -20.97 -23.99
C GLU A 88 -21.52 -21.07 -24.10
N ASP A 89 -21.00 -21.45 -25.26
CA ASP A 89 -19.56 -21.54 -25.52
C ASP A 89 -18.87 -20.16 -25.40
N LEU A 90 -19.50 -19.11 -25.93
CA LEU A 90 -19.01 -17.73 -25.82
C LEU A 90 -19.04 -17.20 -24.39
N GLU A 91 -20.11 -17.48 -23.63
CA GLU A 91 -20.22 -17.07 -22.22
C GLU A 91 -19.12 -17.74 -21.36
N ALA A 92 -18.83 -19.01 -21.61
CA ALA A 92 -17.72 -19.71 -20.95
C ALA A 92 -16.35 -19.11 -21.33
N LEU A 93 -16.15 -18.75 -22.60
CA LEU A 93 -14.93 -18.11 -23.07
C LEU A 93 -14.76 -16.71 -22.46
N GLU A 94 -15.83 -15.92 -22.40
CA GLU A 94 -15.85 -14.59 -21.78
C GLU A 94 -15.44 -14.66 -20.31
N ALA A 95 -16.03 -15.57 -19.53
CA ALA A 95 -15.70 -15.75 -18.11
C ALA A 95 -14.24 -16.16 -17.90
N LYS A 96 -13.73 -17.06 -18.76
CA LYS A 96 -12.32 -17.48 -18.74
C LYS A 96 -11.39 -16.30 -19.03
N LEU A 97 -11.63 -15.57 -20.12
CA LEU A 97 -10.79 -14.45 -20.54
C LEU A 97 -10.82 -13.32 -19.51
N GLU A 98 -11.98 -13.02 -18.92
CA GLU A 98 -12.10 -12.01 -17.87
C GLU A 98 -11.25 -12.34 -16.65
N GLY A 99 -11.25 -13.60 -16.21
CA GLY A 99 -10.39 -14.09 -15.13
C GLY A 99 -8.90 -13.99 -15.47
N GLU A 100 -8.50 -14.52 -16.63
CA GLU A 100 -7.09 -14.53 -17.08
C GLU A 100 -6.52 -13.12 -17.32
N ILE A 101 -7.36 -12.20 -17.84
CA ILE A 101 -7.01 -10.78 -17.99
C ILE A 101 -6.83 -10.15 -16.61
N ARG A 102 -7.77 -10.37 -15.69
CA ARG A 102 -7.71 -9.80 -14.34
C ARG A 102 -6.44 -10.24 -13.61
N GLU A 103 -6.11 -11.52 -13.64
CA GLU A 103 -4.90 -12.05 -12.99
C GLU A 103 -3.63 -11.37 -13.50
N ARG A 104 -3.48 -11.22 -14.81
CA ARG A 104 -2.32 -10.55 -15.43
C ARG A 104 -2.28 -9.05 -15.11
N MET A 105 -3.43 -8.39 -15.17
CA MET A 105 -3.55 -6.96 -14.85
C MET A 105 -3.19 -6.65 -13.38
N LEU A 106 -3.34 -7.61 -12.46
CA LEU A 106 -2.88 -7.47 -11.08
C LEU A 106 -1.36 -7.51 -10.94
N VAL A 107 -0.62 -8.03 -11.91
CA VAL A 107 0.85 -8.13 -11.89
C VAL A 107 1.54 -6.98 -12.64
N ILE A 108 0.86 -6.42 -13.65
CA ILE A 108 1.39 -5.28 -14.41
C ILE A 108 1.51 -4.05 -13.49
N PRO A 109 2.69 -3.41 -13.39
CA PRO A 109 2.90 -2.27 -12.51
C PRO A 109 2.11 -1.05 -13.00
N ASN A 110 1.79 -0.17 -12.05
CA ASN A 110 1.19 1.11 -12.31
C ASN A 110 2.17 2.05 -13.03
N ILE A 111 1.65 3.08 -13.69
CA ILE A 111 2.47 4.10 -14.34
C ILE A 111 3.13 4.97 -13.28
N ILE A 112 4.46 5.05 -13.31
CA ILE A 112 5.22 5.93 -12.42
C ILE A 112 5.11 7.39 -12.87
N ASP A 113 5.17 8.32 -11.92
CA ASP A 113 5.18 9.74 -12.25
C ASP A 113 6.42 10.09 -13.11
N PRO A 114 6.30 10.99 -14.11
CA PRO A 114 7.44 11.40 -14.93
C PRO A 114 8.62 11.98 -14.14
N SER A 115 8.41 12.48 -12.92
CA SER A 115 9.47 13.01 -12.07
C SER A 115 10.35 11.92 -11.44
N VAL A 116 9.87 10.66 -11.40
CA VAL A 116 10.56 9.58 -10.68
C VAL A 116 11.95 9.36 -11.31
N PRO A 117 13.04 9.41 -10.51
CA PRO A 117 14.38 9.10 -10.98
C PRO A 117 14.44 7.68 -11.55
N ILE A 118 15.12 7.51 -12.68
CA ILE A 118 15.37 6.17 -13.21
C ILE A 118 16.57 5.59 -12.47
N GLY A 119 16.34 4.48 -11.78
CA GLY A 119 17.38 3.77 -11.05
C GLY A 119 17.01 2.32 -10.78
N ARG A 120 18.02 1.46 -10.63
CA ARG A 120 17.85 0.01 -10.59
C ARG A 120 17.30 -0.52 -9.27
N ASP A 121 17.75 0.06 -8.16
CA ASP A 121 17.45 -0.37 -6.79
C ASP A 121 17.63 0.79 -5.81
N ASP A 122 17.41 0.53 -4.52
CA ASP A 122 17.45 1.52 -3.43
C ASP A 122 18.78 2.29 -3.34
N SER A 123 19.89 1.74 -3.85
CA SER A 123 21.19 2.40 -3.89
C SER A 123 21.25 3.60 -4.84
N GLU A 124 20.30 3.71 -5.76
CA GLU A 124 20.18 4.78 -6.75
C GLU A 124 19.05 5.79 -6.41
N ASN A 125 18.47 5.70 -5.21
CA ASN A 125 17.52 6.68 -4.70
C ASN A 125 18.17 8.07 -4.53
N VAL A 126 17.40 9.14 -4.74
CA VAL A 126 17.92 10.51 -4.85
C VAL A 126 17.56 11.34 -3.62
N GLU A 127 18.56 11.93 -2.97
CA GLU A 127 18.34 12.86 -1.86
C GLU A 127 17.70 14.16 -2.35
N VAL A 128 16.58 14.55 -1.73
CA VAL A 128 15.82 15.75 -2.08
C VAL A 128 16.17 16.92 -1.16
N GLU A 129 16.05 16.72 0.16
CA GLU A 129 16.22 17.78 1.14
C GLU A 129 16.65 17.23 2.50
N ARG A 130 17.39 18.03 3.27
CA ARG A 130 17.77 17.74 4.66
C ARG A 130 17.15 18.75 5.60
N PHE A 131 16.73 18.29 6.77
CA PHE A 131 16.09 19.11 7.79
C PHE A 131 16.72 18.91 9.16
N GLY A 132 17.13 20.01 9.78
CA GLY A 132 17.94 19.98 11.00
C GLY A 132 19.43 19.76 10.71
N GLU A 133 20.26 19.92 11.74
CA GLU A 133 21.70 19.73 11.64
C GLU A 133 22.08 18.36 12.18
N PRO A 134 22.64 17.45 11.36
CA PRO A 134 23.14 16.17 11.86
C PRO A 134 24.36 16.40 12.75
N VAL A 135 24.25 16.02 14.02
CA VAL A 135 25.33 16.17 15.01
C VAL A 135 25.94 14.80 15.29
N VAL A 136 27.27 14.74 15.44
CA VAL A 136 27.97 13.60 16.03
C VAL A 136 28.54 14.09 17.36
N PRO A 137 28.08 13.59 18.51
CA PRO A 137 28.61 13.99 19.81
C PRO A 137 30.11 13.67 19.95
N GLU A 138 30.81 14.38 20.84
CA GLU A 138 32.24 14.12 21.13
C GLU A 138 32.47 12.81 21.92
N TYR A 139 31.39 12.20 22.44
CA TYR A 139 31.40 10.92 23.13
C TYR A 139 30.85 9.79 22.25
N GLU A 140 31.23 8.56 22.58
CA GLU A 140 30.75 7.37 21.88
C GLU A 140 29.25 7.15 22.16
N VAL A 141 28.44 7.14 21.10
CA VAL A 141 27.01 6.77 21.19
C VAL A 141 26.89 5.25 21.24
N PRO A 142 26.41 4.66 22.36
CA PRO A 142 26.25 3.21 22.47
C PRO A 142 25.22 2.69 21.48
N TYR A 143 25.25 1.39 21.20
CA TYR A 143 24.20 0.79 20.38
C TYR A 143 22.85 0.86 21.11
N HIS A 144 21.76 1.08 20.37
CA HIS A 144 20.44 1.32 20.96
C HIS A 144 20.00 0.22 21.94
N ILE A 145 20.36 -1.04 21.67
CA ILE A 145 20.04 -2.14 22.60
C ILE A 145 20.82 -2.03 23.92
N ASP A 146 22.08 -1.61 23.87
CA ASP A 146 22.92 -1.43 25.06
C ASP A 146 22.39 -0.26 25.89
N ILE A 147 21.84 0.78 25.23
CA ILE A 147 21.12 1.88 25.90
C ILE A 147 19.89 1.31 26.63
N MET A 148 19.04 0.57 25.93
CA MET A 148 17.81 0.00 26.51
C MET A 148 18.11 -0.94 27.69
N GLU A 149 19.14 -1.78 27.58
CA GLU A 149 19.56 -2.74 28.62
C GLU A 149 20.04 -2.02 29.90
N LYS A 150 20.77 -0.90 29.79
CA LYS A 150 21.19 -0.09 30.95
C LYS A 150 20.00 0.39 31.79
N PHE A 151 18.86 0.66 31.16
CA PHE A 151 17.63 1.07 31.85
C PHE A 151 16.73 -0.10 32.26
N ASN A 152 17.19 -1.35 32.12
CA ASN A 152 16.35 -2.55 32.24
C ASN A 152 15.07 -2.42 31.39
N GLY A 153 15.19 -1.81 30.22
CA GLY A 153 14.08 -1.38 29.37
C GLY A 153 13.73 -2.34 28.24
N VAL A 154 14.50 -3.42 28.08
CA VAL A 154 14.28 -4.45 27.06
C VAL A 154 14.62 -5.84 27.61
N ASP A 155 13.82 -6.84 27.24
CA ASP A 155 14.10 -8.27 27.52
C ASP A 155 13.91 -9.09 26.24
N LEU A 156 15.02 -9.29 25.53
CA LEU A 156 15.06 -10.09 24.30
C LEU A 156 15.09 -11.59 24.59
N ASP A 157 15.62 -12.01 25.75
CA ASP A 157 15.77 -13.44 26.06
C ASP A 157 14.41 -14.08 26.40
N SER A 158 13.58 -13.38 27.16
CA SER A 158 12.19 -13.81 27.39
C SER A 158 11.37 -13.78 26.10
N ALA A 159 11.59 -12.80 25.22
CA ALA A 159 10.93 -12.74 23.92
C ALA A 159 11.31 -13.93 23.04
N ARG A 160 12.61 -14.26 22.94
CA ARG A 160 13.12 -15.44 22.21
C ARG A 160 12.51 -16.74 22.72
N LYS A 161 12.42 -16.91 24.05
CA LYS A 161 11.79 -18.09 24.66
C LYS A 161 10.29 -18.18 24.37
N THR A 162 9.61 -17.04 24.27
CA THR A 162 8.14 -16.97 24.10
C THR A 162 7.72 -17.12 22.63
N SER A 163 8.37 -16.37 21.74
CA SER A 163 7.89 -16.15 20.36
C SER A 163 8.97 -16.39 19.29
N GLY A 164 10.21 -16.69 19.69
CA GLY A 164 11.35 -16.84 18.78
C GLY A 164 12.08 -15.52 18.50
N ASN A 165 13.00 -15.54 17.52
CA ASN A 165 13.76 -14.36 17.11
C ASN A 165 12.84 -13.30 16.47
N GLY A 166 13.25 -12.03 16.49
CA GLY A 166 12.46 -10.94 15.89
C GLY A 166 11.29 -10.44 16.74
N PHE A 167 11.29 -10.76 18.04
CA PHE A 167 10.34 -10.23 19.03
C PHE A 167 11.08 -9.61 20.23
N TYR A 168 10.39 -8.76 21.00
CA TYR A 168 10.93 -8.13 22.19
C TYR A 168 9.89 -8.00 23.30
N TYR A 169 10.35 -7.83 24.54
CA TYR A 169 9.61 -7.13 25.59
C TYR A 169 10.26 -5.78 25.82
N LEU A 170 9.47 -4.71 25.93
CA LEU A 170 9.92 -3.43 26.46
C LEU A 170 9.41 -3.26 27.88
N SER A 171 10.18 -2.60 28.72
CA SER A 171 9.87 -2.36 30.14
C SER A 171 10.25 -0.96 30.60
N GLY A 172 9.73 -0.56 31.76
CA GLY A 172 10.08 0.69 32.44
C GLY A 172 9.86 1.94 31.60
N ASP A 173 10.77 2.91 31.73
CA ASP A 173 10.70 4.18 31.00
C ASP A 173 10.88 4.01 29.49
N ILE A 174 11.54 2.95 29.00
CA ILE A 174 11.65 2.66 27.56
C ILE A 174 10.31 2.23 26.97
N ALA A 175 9.55 1.37 27.66
CA ALA A 175 8.18 1.03 27.25
C ALA A 175 7.24 2.26 27.30
N ARG A 176 7.43 3.12 28.31
CA ARG A 176 6.68 4.39 28.39
C ARG A 176 7.04 5.33 27.26
N LEU A 177 8.33 5.43 26.89
CA LEU A 177 8.80 6.23 25.76
C LEU A 177 8.17 5.77 24.46
N HIS A 178 8.21 4.46 24.19
CA HIS A 178 7.57 3.85 23.03
C HIS A 178 6.09 4.25 22.91
N SER A 179 5.30 4.00 23.96
CA SER A 179 3.86 4.31 23.98
C SER A 179 3.57 5.81 23.98
N GLY A 180 4.44 6.61 24.60
CA GLY A 180 4.34 8.06 24.66
C GLY A 180 4.55 8.70 23.30
N ILE A 181 5.53 8.24 22.51
CA ILE A 181 5.78 8.77 21.16
C ILE A 181 4.62 8.42 20.21
N LEU A 182 4.06 7.22 20.30
CA LEU A 182 2.86 6.86 19.53
C LEU A 182 1.65 7.72 19.90
N SER A 183 1.47 8.00 21.19
CA SER A 183 0.39 8.88 21.66
C SER A 183 0.58 10.32 21.19
N TYR A 184 1.82 10.82 21.23
CA TYR A 184 2.16 12.13 20.68
C TYR A 184 1.91 12.18 19.17
N ALA A 185 2.31 11.15 18.42
CA ALA A 185 2.06 11.07 16.97
C ALA A 185 0.59 11.10 16.61
N ARG A 186 -0.26 10.42 17.40
CA ARG A 186 -1.72 10.50 17.26
C ARG A 186 -2.20 11.94 17.41
N ASP A 187 -1.85 12.59 18.52
CA ASP A 187 -2.37 13.92 18.85
C ASP A 187 -1.82 14.98 17.86
N PHE A 188 -0.55 14.84 17.46
CA PHE A 188 0.08 15.64 16.40
C PHE A 188 -0.70 15.61 15.09
N MET A 189 -1.22 14.44 14.70
CA MET A 189 -2.01 14.32 13.47
C MET A 189 -3.46 14.80 13.63
N ILE A 190 -4.08 14.58 14.80
CA ILE A 190 -5.41 15.11 15.11
C ILE A 190 -5.41 16.63 15.00
N ASP A 191 -4.40 17.29 15.59
CA ASP A 191 -4.25 18.75 15.55
C ASP A 191 -4.03 19.30 14.13
N ARG A 192 -3.58 18.44 13.20
CA ARG A 192 -3.44 18.76 11.75
C ARG A 192 -4.68 18.43 10.92
N GLY A 193 -5.79 18.06 11.56
CA GLY A 193 -7.08 17.82 10.91
C GLY A 193 -7.25 16.41 10.34
N PHE A 194 -6.46 15.43 10.81
CA PHE A 194 -6.70 14.02 10.48
C PHE A 194 -7.67 13.42 11.49
N THR A 195 -8.61 12.61 10.99
CA THR A 195 -9.53 11.89 11.88
C THR A 195 -8.85 10.63 12.39
N TYR A 196 -8.81 10.43 13.70
CA TYR A 196 -8.21 9.24 14.31
C TYR A 196 -9.15 8.03 14.25
N TYR A 197 -8.61 6.89 13.82
CA TYR A 197 -9.30 5.61 13.75
C TYR A 197 -8.49 4.50 14.44
N ILE A 198 -9.21 3.52 14.96
CA ILE A 198 -8.67 2.22 15.34
C ILE A 198 -9.29 1.19 14.39
N PRO A 199 -8.54 0.71 13.38
CA PRO A 199 -9.09 -0.22 12.40
C PRO A 199 -9.06 -1.68 12.91
N PRO A 200 -9.72 -2.62 12.21
CA PRO A 200 -9.46 -4.04 12.39
C PRO A 200 -7.98 -4.38 12.08
N PHE A 201 -7.37 -5.22 12.91
CA PHE A 201 -6.00 -5.72 12.70
C PHE A 201 -5.95 -7.04 11.94
N MET A 202 -7.11 -7.55 11.54
CA MET A 202 -7.29 -8.72 10.71
C MET A 202 -8.17 -8.34 9.52
N ILE A 203 -7.76 -8.70 8.30
CA ILE A 203 -8.47 -8.38 7.06
C ILE A 203 -8.64 -9.60 6.18
N ARG A 204 -9.69 -9.59 5.34
CA ARG A 204 -10.00 -10.66 4.38
C ARG A 204 -9.05 -10.66 3.18
N SER A 205 -8.93 -11.80 2.50
CA SER A 205 -8.03 -11.97 1.35
C SER A 205 -8.30 -11.04 0.16
N ASP A 206 -9.57 -10.69 -0.05
CA ASP A 206 -9.99 -9.74 -1.08
C ASP A 206 -9.43 -8.32 -0.85
N VAL A 207 -9.43 -7.86 0.41
CA VAL A 207 -8.80 -6.60 0.81
C VAL A 207 -7.29 -6.66 0.58
N VAL A 208 -6.63 -7.74 0.99
CA VAL A 208 -5.17 -7.91 0.81
C VAL A 208 -4.79 -7.80 -0.67
N THR A 209 -5.49 -8.52 -1.55
CA THR A 209 -5.25 -8.48 -3.00
C THR A 209 -5.50 -7.08 -3.58
N GLY A 210 -6.39 -6.30 -2.95
CA GLY A 210 -6.71 -4.94 -3.35
C GLY A 210 -5.62 -3.91 -3.06
N VAL A 211 -4.85 -4.10 -1.99
CA VAL A 211 -3.92 -3.07 -1.46
C VAL A 211 -2.45 -3.34 -1.72
N MET A 212 -2.04 -4.57 -2.03
CA MET A 212 -0.64 -4.96 -2.26
C MET A 212 -0.47 -5.92 -3.44
N SER A 213 0.78 -6.14 -3.87
CA SER A 213 1.12 -7.17 -4.86
C SER A 213 1.12 -8.59 -4.26
N PHE A 214 1.05 -9.60 -5.12
CA PHE A 214 1.10 -11.00 -4.67
C PHE A 214 2.45 -11.38 -4.05
N SER A 215 3.56 -10.83 -4.58
CA SER A 215 4.89 -11.05 -4.02
C SER A 215 5.01 -10.45 -2.62
N GLU A 216 4.48 -9.25 -2.39
CA GLU A 216 4.41 -8.65 -1.05
C GLU A 216 3.57 -9.49 -0.10
N MET A 217 2.41 -9.98 -0.55
CA MET A 217 1.53 -10.82 0.25
C MET A 217 2.22 -12.09 0.75
N GLU A 218 2.91 -12.81 -0.14
CA GLU A 218 3.60 -14.06 0.20
C GLU A 218 4.72 -13.83 1.23
N ASN A 219 5.52 -12.78 1.00
CA ASN A 219 6.71 -12.47 1.78
C ASN A 219 6.41 -11.78 3.11
N MET A 220 5.31 -11.03 3.23
CA MET A 220 5.04 -10.20 4.41
C MET A 220 3.91 -10.74 5.30
N MET A 221 2.83 -11.28 4.75
CA MET A 221 1.58 -11.44 5.50
C MET A 221 1.48 -12.75 6.27
N TYR A 222 1.03 -12.68 7.53
CA TYR A 222 0.62 -13.86 8.31
C TYR A 222 -0.85 -14.19 8.05
N LYS A 223 -1.14 -15.45 7.71
CA LYS A 223 -2.50 -15.97 7.53
C LYS A 223 -2.99 -16.68 8.79
N ILE A 224 -4.26 -16.50 9.12
CA ILE A 224 -4.94 -17.21 10.21
C ILE A 224 -5.38 -18.58 9.71
N GLU A 225 -5.00 -19.62 10.44
CA GLU A 225 -5.38 -20.98 10.08
C GLU A 225 -6.90 -21.19 10.21
N GLY A 226 -7.50 -21.82 9.21
CA GLY A 226 -8.95 -22.11 9.19
C GLY A 226 -9.85 -20.91 8.86
N GLU A 227 -9.30 -19.71 8.66
CA GLU A 227 -10.06 -18.47 8.44
C GLU A 227 -9.63 -17.74 7.17
N ASP A 228 -10.56 -17.01 6.54
CA ASP A 228 -10.24 -16.02 5.50
C ASP A 228 -9.82 -14.69 6.15
N LEU A 229 -8.76 -14.75 6.96
CA LEU A 229 -8.22 -13.60 7.67
C LEU A 229 -6.69 -13.60 7.64
N TYR A 230 -6.14 -12.40 7.51
CA TYR A 230 -4.71 -12.12 7.54
C TYR A 230 -4.43 -11.03 8.57
N LEU A 231 -3.33 -11.17 9.32
CA LEU A 231 -2.83 -10.08 10.17
C LEU A 231 -2.29 -8.95 9.28
N ILE A 232 -2.59 -7.71 9.62
CA ILE A 232 -2.16 -6.55 8.84
C ILE A 232 -0.63 -6.33 8.92
N GLY A 233 0.02 -6.13 7.77
CA GLY A 233 1.40 -5.62 7.72
C GLY A 233 1.53 -4.10 7.93
N THR A 234 0.40 -3.39 7.87
CA THR A 234 0.22 -1.98 8.22
C THR A 234 -1.27 -1.62 8.30
N SER A 235 -1.66 -0.59 9.07
CA SER A 235 -3.04 -0.07 9.11
C SER A 235 -3.49 0.56 7.79
N GLU A 236 -2.60 0.91 6.86
CA GLU A 236 -2.98 1.31 5.51
C GLU A 236 -3.98 0.33 4.89
N HIS A 237 -3.70 -0.97 4.97
CA HIS A 237 -4.51 -1.98 4.32
C HIS A 237 -5.96 -1.98 4.81
N SER A 238 -6.15 -1.91 6.13
CA SER A 238 -7.48 -1.90 6.74
C SER A 238 -8.18 -0.55 6.59
N MET A 239 -7.44 0.55 6.64
CA MET A 239 -7.96 1.91 6.48
C MET A 239 -8.42 2.21 5.05
N ILE A 240 -7.67 1.76 4.03
CA ILE A 240 -8.10 1.81 2.63
C ILE A 240 -9.24 0.80 2.39
N GLY A 241 -9.15 -0.40 2.96
CA GLY A 241 -10.20 -1.43 2.89
C GLY A 241 -11.57 -0.97 3.40
N LYS A 242 -11.62 0.00 4.32
CA LYS A 242 -12.86 0.66 4.79
C LYS A 242 -13.73 1.20 3.64
N PHE A 243 -13.13 1.53 2.49
CA PHE A 243 -13.82 2.12 1.34
C PHE A 243 -14.17 1.11 0.24
N ILE A 244 -13.96 -0.19 0.46
CA ILE A 244 -14.26 -1.23 -0.53
C ILE A 244 -15.69 -1.10 -1.08
N ASP A 245 -15.82 -1.19 -2.40
CA ASP A 245 -17.06 -1.07 -3.18
C ASP A 245 -17.91 0.18 -2.90
N THR A 246 -17.30 1.23 -2.34
CA THR A 246 -18.00 2.46 -1.96
C THR A 246 -18.01 3.48 -3.10
N ILE A 247 -19.10 4.25 -3.19
CA ILE A 247 -19.18 5.48 -4.00
C ILE A 247 -19.30 6.66 -3.05
N LEU A 248 -18.20 7.40 -2.88
CA LEU A 248 -18.14 8.62 -2.07
C LEU A 248 -18.80 9.79 -2.81
N ASP A 249 -19.42 10.71 -2.08
CA ASP A 249 -19.81 12.00 -2.63
C ASP A 249 -18.59 12.93 -2.64
N GLU A 250 -18.38 13.68 -3.72
CA GLU A 250 -17.21 14.57 -3.92
C GLU A 250 -17.02 15.56 -2.76
N ASN A 251 -18.10 16.04 -2.14
CA ASN A 251 -18.05 16.95 -0.98
C ASN A 251 -17.54 16.29 0.32
N GLN A 252 -17.34 14.98 0.33
CA GLN A 252 -16.70 14.26 1.44
C GLN A 252 -15.18 14.20 1.26
N LEU A 253 -14.65 14.63 0.11
CA LEU A 253 -13.21 14.64 -0.13
C LEU A 253 -12.57 15.95 0.35
N PRO A 254 -11.30 15.90 0.79
CA PRO A 254 -10.51 14.69 1.00
C PRO A 254 -10.89 13.96 2.31
N GLN A 255 -10.78 12.63 2.31
CA GLN A 255 -10.84 11.84 3.53
C GLN A 255 -9.43 11.75 4.13
N THR A 256 -9.17 12.49 5.22
CA THR A 256 -7.90 12.49 5.95
C THR A 256 -8.00 11.64 7.22
N LEU A 257 -7.25 10.54 7.26
CA LEU A 257 -7.36 9.54 8.33
C LEU A 257 -5.99 9.25 8.93
N THR A 258 -5.94 9.06 10.25
CA THR A 258 -4.74 8.58 10.93
C THR A 258 -5.09 7.42 11.86
N SER A 259 -4.20 6.45 12.01
CA SER A 259 -4.47 5.27 12.81
C SER A 259 -3.24 4.73 13.50
N TYR A 260 -3.45 4.22 14.70
CA TYR A 260 -2.51 3.36 15.39
C TYR A 260 -2.84 1.90 15.07
N SER A 261 -1.83 1.07 14.82
CA SER A 261 -1.99 -0.38 14.86
C SER A 261 -0.69 -1.11 15.18
N PRO A 262 -0.76 -2.32 15.78
CA PRO A 262 0.29 -3.30 15.59
C PRO A 262 0.32 -3.73 14.11
N CYS A 263 1.52 -4.03 13.64
CA CYS A 263 1.87 -4.44 12.28
C CYS A 263 2.65 -5.74 12.37
N PHE A 264 2.31 -6.70 11.52
CA PHE A 264 2.87 -8.05 11.54
C PHE A 264 3.52 -8.37 10.20
N ARG A 265 4.82 -8.66 10.19
CA ARG A 265 5.58 -8.97 8.97
C ARG A 265 6.46 -10.21 9.16
N LYS A 266 6.44 -11.14 8.21
CA LYS A 266 7.28 -12.36 8.28
C LYS A 266 8.78 -12.10 8.13
N GLU A 267 9.17 -10.95 7.58
CA GLU A 267 10.59 -10.56 7.37
C GLU A 267 11.42 -11.67 6.66
N VAL A 268 10.86 -12.31 5.64
CA VAL A 268 11.54 -13.35 4.86
C VAL A 268 12.64 -12.73 4.00
N GLY A 269 13.85 -13.30 4.05
CA GLY A 269 14.96 -12.96 3.14
C GLY A 269 15.96 -11.90 3.64
N SER A 270 15.78 -11.35 4.84
CA SER A 270 16.64 -10.29 5.38
C SER A 270 17.82 -10.83 6.22
N HIS A 271 18.66 -11.68 5.65
CA HIS A 271 19.89 -12.10 6.31
C HIS A 271 20.97 -11.02 6.19
N GLY A 272 21.48 -10.50 7.32
CA GLY A 272 22.74 -9.76 7.35
C GLY A 272 22.71 -8.22 7.46
N ILE A 273 21.55 -7.58 7.71
CA ILE A 273 21.50 -6.12 7.94
C ILE A 273 20.82 -5.85 9.30
N GLU A 274 21.64 -5.47 10.30
CA GLU A 274 21.21 -5.04 11.64
C GLU A 274 20.34 -6.02 12.44
N GLU A 275 20.77 -7.29 12.53
CA GLU A 275 20.08 -8.36 13.27
C GLU A 275 20.08 -8.18 14.80
N ARG A 276 20.92 -7.26 15.35
CA ARG A 276 21.02 -7.04 16.80
C ARG A 276 20.03 -5.95 17.25
N GLY A 277 19.12 -6.32 18.14
CA GLY A 277 18.19 -5.39 18.78
C GLY A 277 16.86 -5.30 18.05
N VAL A 278 16.27 -4.10 18.01
CA VAL A 278 14.89 -3.93 17.53
C VAL A 278 14.76 -3.47 16.08
N TYR A 279 15.80 -3.26 15.27
CA TYR A 279 15.66 -2.61 13.95
C TYR A 279 14.67 -3.30 12.99
N ARG A 280 14.67 -4.63 12.96
CA ARG A 280 13.81 -5.47 12.11
C ARG A 280 13.19 -6.59 12.94
N ILE A 281 11.86 -6.62 12.99
CA ILE A 281 11.08 -7.47 13.91
C ILE A 281 9.76 -7.87 13.28
N HIS A 282 9.16 -8.95 13.79
CA HIS A 282 7.93 -9.51 13.26
C HIS A 282 6.68 -8.76 13.68
N GLN A 283 6.72 -8.10 14.84
CA GLN A 283 5.64 -7.29 15.37
C GLN A 283 6.16 -5.91 15.73
N PHE A 284 5.50 -4.87 15.23
CA PHE A 284 5.80 -3.49 15.59
C PHE A 284 4.58 -2.60 15.48
N GLU A 285 4.55 -1.52 16.22
CA GLU A 285 3.47 -0.55 16.21
C GLU A 285 3.75 0.55 15.18
N LYS A 286 2.70 1.12 14.60
CA LYS A 286 2.83 2.24 13.67
C LYS A 286 1.66 3.20 13.82
N GLN A 287 1.96 4.50 13.75
CA GLN A 287 0.99 5.54 13.48
C GLN A 287 1.06 5.90 11.99
N GLU A 288 -0.04 5.70 11.28
CA GLU A 288 -0.15 5.88 9.82
C GLU A 288 -1.01 7.10 9.47
N MET A 289 -0.78 7.67 8.30
CA MET A 289 -1.63 8.64 7.62
C MET A 289 -2.18 8.02 6.34
N ILE A 290 -3.45 8.27 6.07
CA ILE A 290 -4.14 7.85 4.85
C ILE A 290 -4.94 9.01 4.30
N VAL A 291 -4.84 9.22 2.98
CA VAL A 291 -5.66 10.20 2.27
C VAL A 291 -6.35 9.52 1.10
N VAL A 292 -7.67 9.70 1.02
CA VAL A 292 -8.45 9.43 -0.20
C VAL A 292 -8.92 10.77 -0.74
N CYS A 293 -8.50 11.13 -1.96
CA CYS A 293 -8.73 12.47 -2.51
C CYS A 293 -9.09 12.44 -4.00
N GLU A 294 -9.35 13.62 -4.54
CA GLU A 294 -9.46 13.82 -5.98
C GLU A 294 -8.10 13.62 -6.68
N PRO A 295 -8.08 13.12 -7.93
CA PRO A 295 -6.86 12.94 -8.71
C PRO A 295 -5.96 14.19 -8.74
N GLU A 296 -6.58 15.35 -8.92
CA GLU A 296 -5.90 16.63 -9.11
C GLU A 296 -5.17 17.11 -7.84
N ASP A 297 -5.65 16.71 -6.66
CA ASP A 297 -5.06 17.09 -5.37
C ASP A 297 -3.97 16.12 -4.89
N SER A 298 -3.83 14.97 -5.55
CA SER A 298 -3.02 13.86 -5.02
C SER A 298 -1.56 14.23 -4.79
N MET A 299 -0.93 14.99 -5.69
CA MET A 299 0.47 15.40 -5.53
C MET A 299 0.66 16.45 -4.43
N MET A 300 -0.30 17.37 -4.24
CA MET A 300 -0.28 18.28 -3.10
C MET A 300 -0.38 17.52 -1.78
N TRP A 301 -1.25 16.51 -1.71
CA TRP A 301 -1.35 15.64 -0.53
C TRP A 301 -0.10 14.80 -0.31
N PHE A 302 0.54 14.30 -1.36
CA PHE A 302 1.82 13.59 -1.26
C PHE A 302 2.87 14.46 -0.54
N GLU A 303 3.04 15.72 -0.97
CA GLU A 303 3.96 16.66 -0.33
C GLU A 303 3.61 16.97 1.13
N ARG A 304 2.34 17.23 1.39
CA ARG A 304 1.85 17.50 2.74
C ARG A 304 2.03 16.30 3.66
N LEU A 305 1.85 15.08 3.17
CA LEU A 305 1.97 13.87 3.96
C LEU A 305 3.40 13.65 4.44
N TYR A 306 4.40 13.61 3.57
CA TYR A 306 5.78 13.38 4.01
C TYR A 306 6.31 14.54 4.88
N THR A 307 5.85 15.77 4.62
CA THR A 307 6.19 16.93 5.44
C THR A 307 5.68 16.79 6.87
N ASN A 308 4.51 16.17 7.10
CA ASN A 308 4.04 15.88 8.46
C ASN A 308 5.01 14.96 9.22
N THR A 309 5.61 13.96 8.55
CA THR A 309 6.62 13.07 9.15
C THR A 309 7.89 13.83 9.46
N VAL A 310 8.37 14.65 8.52
CA VAL A 310 9.53 15.53 8.73
C VAL A 310 9.30 16.42 9.96
N ASP A 311 8.18 17.12 10.02
CA ASP A 311 7.82 18.00 11.14
C ASP A 311 7.72 17.22 12.47
N PHE A 312 7.17 16.02 12.44
CA PHE A 312 7.06 15.16 13.62
C PHE A 312 8.43 14.82 14.20
N PHE A 313 9.36 14.30 13.39
CA PHE A 313 10.71 13.98 13.86
C PHE A 313 11.49 15.22 14.30
N ARG A 314 11.36 16.34 13.59
CA ARG A 314 11.98 17.61 14.00
C ARG A 314 11.47 18.13 15.33
N SER A 315 10.19 17.92 15.64
CA SER A 315 9.63 18.28 16.95
C SER A 315 10.19 17.45 18.12
N LEU A 316 10.88 16.35 17.81
CA LEU A 316 11.59 15.49 18.76
C LEU A 316 13.11 15.68 18.69
N ASP A 317 13.58 16.78 18.10
CA ASP A 317 15.00 17.12 17.93
C ASP A 317 15.80 16.08 17.13
N ILE A 318 15.16 15.39 16.18
CA ILE A 318 15.80 14.39 15.33
C ILE A 318 16.00 14.96 13.92
N PRO A 319 17.25 15.14 13.44
CA PRO A 319 17.53 15.51 12.06
C PRO A 319 17.07 14.42 11.09
N VAL A 320 16.47 14.83 9.98
CA VAL A 320 15.97 13.92 8.95
C VAL A 320 16.35 14.39 7.56
N ARG A 321 16.30 13.49 6.59
CA ARG A 321 16.33 13.81 5.16
C ARG A 321 15.17 13.15 4.43
N THR A 322 14.84 13.67 3.26
CA THR A 322 13.89 13.05 2.35
C THR A 322 14.62 12.50 1.13
N LEU A 323 14.28 11.26 0.75
CA LEU A 323 14.92 10.49 -0.31
C LEU A 323 13.84 10.04 -1.32
N GLU A 324 13.88 10.54 -2.55
CA GLU A 324 12.94 10.12 -3.61
C GLU A 324 13.34 8.74 -4.13
N CYS A 325 12.40 7.79 -4.07
CA CYS A 325 12.62 6.43 -4.53
C CYS A 325 12.72 6.40 -6.06
N CYS A 326 13.74 5.72 -6.58
CA CYS A 326 13.90 5.52 -8.01
C CYS A 326 12.95 4.44 -8.55
N SER A 327 12.85 4.35 -9.88
CA SER A 327 11.87 3.50 -10.58
C SER A 327 11.93 2.00 -10.22
N GLY A 328 13.13 1.45 -10.00
CA GLY A 328 13.36 0.06 -9.63
C GLY A 328 13.03 -0.28 -8.16
N ASP A 329 13.11 0.71 -7.28
CA ASP A 329 12.77 0.57 -5.85
C ASP A 329 11.27 0.76 -5.55
N LEU A 330 10.52 1.36 -6.49
CA LEU A 330 9.07 1.49 -6.36
C LEU A 330 8.36 0.14 -6.45
N ALA A 331 7.52 -0.19 -5.46
CA ALA A 331 6.56 -1.29 -5.56
C ALA A 331 5.55 -1.08 -6.71
N ASP A 332 4.97 -2.18 -7.22
CA ASP A 332 4.17 -2.20 -8.45
C ASP A 332 2.96 -1.25 -8.44
N LEU A 333 2.37 -0.95 -7.30
CA LEU A 333 1.19 -0.08 -7.23
C LEU A 333 1.52 1.42 -7.17
N LYS A 334 2.77 1.77 -6.84
CA LYS A 334 3.18 3.14 -6.52
C LYS A 334 3.37 3.95 -7.80
N VAL A 335 2.79 5.15 -7.82
CA VAL A 335 3.05 6.18 -8.82
C VAL A 335 4.32 6.93 -8.46
N LYS A 336 4.46 7.30 -7.18
CA LYS A 336 5.63 8.00 -6.64
C LYS A 336 5.81 7.65 -5.16
N SER A 337 7.04 7.65 -4.66
CA SER A 337 7.33 7.51 -3.23
C SER A 337 8.53 8.33 -2.80
N ILE A 338 8.51 8.67 -1.52
CA ILE A 338 9.61 9.35 -0.84
C ILE A 338 9.75 8.73 0.54
N ASP A 339 10.99 8.43 0.90
CA ASP A 339 11.32 7.93 2.22
C ASP A 339 11.83 9.09 3.08
N VAL A 340 11.41 9.10 4.34
CA VAL A 340 11.95 9.97 5.37
C VAL A 340 12.94 9.15 6.17
N GLU A 341 14.18 9.60 6.19
CA GLU A 341 15.25 8.92 6.89
C GLU A 341 15.76 9.78 8.05
N ALA A 342 15.96 9.17 9.22
CA ALA A 342 16.50 9.83 10.40
C ALA A 342 18.01 9.68 10.50
N TRP A 343 18.68 10.70 11.02
CA TRP A 343 20.12 10.67 11.28
C TRP A 343 20.45 9.71 12.42
N SER A 344 21.44 8.83 12.21
CA SER A 344 22.07 8.04 13.28
C SER A 344 23.44 8.66 13.60
N PRO A 345 23.62 9.32 14.78
CA PRO A 345 24.93 9.82 15.18
C PRO A 345 25.94 8.69 15.41
N ARG A 346 25.47 7.49 15.80
CA ARG A 346 26.30 6.31 15.97
C ARG A 346 26.84 5.80 14.62
N GLN A 347 25.96 5.62 13.64
CA GLN A 347 26.31 5.04 12.35
C GLN A 347 26.85 6.08 11.36
N GLN A 348 26.68 7.36 11.67
CA GLN A 348 27.04 8.51 10.82
C GLN A 348 26.40 8.43 9.44
N LYS A 349 25.17 7.92 9.39
CA LYS A 349 24.35 7.82 8.19
C LYS A 349 22.87 8.00 8.53
N TYR A 350 22.07 8.25 7.51
CA TYR A 350 20.62 8.25 7.62
C TYR A 350 20.06 6.85 7.42
N PHE A 351 18.90 6.57 8.02
CA PHE A 351 18.16 5.32 7.84
C PHE A 351 16.65 5.56 7.84
N GLU A 352 15.91 4.80 7.04
CA GLU A 352 14.46 4.95 6.83
C GLU A 352 13.66 4.83 8.14
N VAL A 353 12.85 5.85 8.44
CA VAL A 353 11.89 5.88 9.56
C VAL A 353 10.45 6.08 9.11
N GLY A 354 10.23 6.45 7.84
CA GLY A 354 8.92 6.55 7.23
C GLY A 354 9.00 6.47 5.72
N SER A 355 7.89 6.10 5.09
CA SER A 355 7.74 6.03 3.65
C SER A 355 6.37 6.60 3.30
N CYS A 356 6.34 7.55 2.36
CA CYS A 356 5.13 8.15 1.81
C CYS A 356 4.95 7.69 0.38
N SER A 357 3.71 7.33 0.00
CA SER A 357 3.40 6.83 -1.32
C SER A 357 2.13 7.46 -1.88
N ASN A 358 2.20 7.89 -3.14
CA ASN A 358 1.03 8.15 -3.97
C ASN A 358 0.80 6.92 -4.85
N LEU A 359 -0.38 6.32 -4.77
CA LEU A 359 -0.73 5.12 -5.54
C LEU A 359 -1.66 5.43 -6.72
N GLY A 360 -1.96 6.70 -6.95
CA GLY A 360 -2.95 7.12 -7.94
C GLY A 360 -4.27 6.40 -7.70
N ASP A 361 -4.89 5.90 -8.76
CA ASP A 361 -6.13 5.13 -8.70
C ASP A 361 -5.91 3.61 -8.56
N ALA A 362 -4.67 3.14 -8.33
CA ALA A 362 -4.34 1.73 -8.43
C ALA A 362 -5.07 0.86 -7.39
N GLN A 363 -5.08 1.28 -6.12
CA GLN A 363 -5.84 0.59 -5.06
C GLN A 363 -7.35 0.81 -5.26
N ALA A 364 -7.75 2.04 -5.62
CA ALA A 364 -9.14 2.40 -5.87
C ALA A 364 -9.80 1.53 -6.95
N ARG A 365 -9.09 1.24 -8.05
CA ARG A 365 -9.55 0.33 -9.10
C ARG A 365 -9.70 -1.11 -8.63
N ARG A 366 -8.78 -1.60 -7.80
CA ARG A 366 -8.85 -2.98 -7.29
C ARG A 366 -9.99 -3.16 -6.28
N LEU A 367 -10.25 -2.13 -5.46
CA LEU A 367 -11.22 -2.14 -4.38
C LEU A 367 -12.57 -1.49 -4.72
N GLY A 368 -12.75 -0.98 -5.95
CA GLY A 368 -14.01 -0.36 -6.36
C GLY A 368 -14.32 1.00 -5.73
N ILE A 369 -13.29 1.72 -5.22
CA ILE A 369 -13.42 3.02 -4.54
C ILE A 369 -13.67 4.13 -5.57
N ARG A 370 -14.92 4.58 -5.66
CA ARG A 370 -15.35 5.56 -6.65
C ARG A 370 -15.84 6.83 -5.99
N VAL A 371 -15.83 7.91 -6.73
CA VAL A 371 -16.35 9.22 -6.34
C VAL A 371 -17.45 9.60 -7.32
N ARG A 372 -18.52 10.21 -6.80
CA ARG A 372 -19.60 10.81 -7.58
C ARG A 372 -19.44 12.32 -7.53
N SER A 373 -19.15 12.89 -8.70
CA SER A 373 -19.13 14.33 -8.95
C SER A 373 -20.32 14.73 -9.81
N LYS A 374 -20.81 15.95 -9.60
CA LYS A 374 -21.82 16.56 -10.47
C LYS A 374 -21.23 16.98 -11.83
N GLU A 375 -19.95 17.33 -11.85
CA GLU A 375 -19.27 17.84 -13.04
C GLU A 375 -18.54 16.73 -13.80
N LYS A 376 -17.76 15.90 -13.10
CA LYS A 376 -16.92 14.84 -13.69
C LYS A 376 -17.64 13.50 -13.86
N GLY A 377 -18.85 13.36 -13.33
CA GLY A 377 -19.56 12.09 -13.26
C GLY A 377 -18.94 11.14 -12.23
N LYS A 378 -18.85 9.83 -12.55
CA LYS A 378 -18.22 8.84 -11.67
C LYS A 378 -16.77 8.58 -12.09
N TYR A 379 -15.85 8.68 -11.15
CA TYR A 379 -14.42 8.39 -11.35
C TYR A 379 -13.83 7.63 -10.16
N PHE A 380 -12.59 7.13 -10.28
CA PHE A 380 -11.88 6.48 -9.18
C PHE A 380 -11.12 7.52 -8.35
N ALA A 381 -11.17 7.40 -7.02
CA ALA A 381 -10.38 8.26 -6.15
C ALA A 381 -8.88 7.98 -6.29
N HIS A 382 -8.04 8.92 -5.89
CA HIS A 382 -6.63 8.64 -5.61
C HIS A 382 -6.44 8.26 -4.14
N THR A 383 -5.52 7.34 -3.88
CA THR A 383 -5.16 6.90 -2.53
C THR A 383 -3.69 7.19 -2.24
N LEU A 384 -3.44 7.66 -1.02
CA LEU A 384 -2.11 7.94 -0.50
C LEU A 384 -1.97 7.40 0.91
N ASN A 385 -0.74 7.01 1.25
CA ASN A 385 -0.37 6.62 2.59
C ASN A 385 0.95 7.28 2.99
N ASN A 386 1.18 7.42 4.29
CA ASN A 386 2.47 7.77 4.84
C ASN A 386 2.60 7.35 6.31
N THR A 387 3.79 6.88 6.68
CA THR A 387 4.14 6.66 8.09
C THR A 387 4.27 7.98 8.83
N VAL A 388 3.49 8.22 9.89
CA VAL A 388 3.81 9.29 10.87
C VAL A 388 5.06 8.89 11.64
N VAL A 389 5.00 7.70 12.24
CA VAL A 389 6.09 7.12 13.03
C VAL A 389 5.91 5.62 13.15
N ALA A 390 7.01 4.88 13.02
CA ALA A 390 7.05 3.45 13.27
C ALA A 390 8.15 3.11 14.30
N PRO A 391 7.79 2.78 15.55
CA PRO A 391 8.59 1.84 16.31
C PRO A 391 8.82 0.59 15.45
N PRO A 392 10.00 -0.02 15.48
CA PRO A 392 11.10 0.19 16.41
C PRO A 392 12.14 1.23 15.94
N ARG A 393 12.20 1.55 14.65
CA ARG A 393 13.23 2.44 14.08
C ARG A 393 13.19 3.86 14.67
N MET A 394 12.00 4.34 15.00
CA MET A 394 11.86 5.58 15.77
C MET A 394 12.59 5.53 17.12
N LEU A 395 12.54 4.41 17.86
CA LEU A 395 13.22 4.33 19.15
C LEU A 395 14.74 4.43 18.98
N ILE A 396 15.27 3.82 17.92
CA ILE A 396 16.69 3.91 17.59
C ILE A 396 17.07 5.38 17.33
N ALA A 397 16.33 6.05 16.44
CA ALA A 397 16.57 7.45 16.11
C ALA A 397 16.47 8.35 17.36
N PHE A 398 15.44 8.14 18.18
CA PHE A 398 15.23 8.94 19.40
C PHE A 398 16.36 8.75 20.41
N LEU A 399 16.70 7.49 20.75
CA LEU A 399 17.70 7.18 21.76
C LEU A 399 19.08 7.67 21.36
N GLU A 400 19.49 7.44 20.11
CA GLU A 400 20.81 7.83 19.64
C GLU A 400 20.97 9.36 19.58
N ASN A 401 19.93 10.11 19.19
CA ASN A 401 20.00 11.57 19.10
C ASN A 401 19.80 12.29 20.45
N ASN A 402 19.25 11.61 21.47
CA ASN A 402 18.91 12.25 22.76
C ASN A 402 19.70 11.73 23.97
N ILE A 403 20.62 10.79 23.79
CA ILE A 403 21.49 10.29 24.88
C ILE A 403 22.60 11.29 25.19
N ASN A 404 22.85 11.56 26.47
CA ASN A 404 23.92 12.39 26.99
C ASN A 404 25.18 11.57 27.33
N GLU A 405 26.33 12.24 27.53
CA GLU A 405 27.60 11.61 27.93
C GLU A 405 27.48 10.76 29.21
N ASP A 406 26.66 11.20 30.18
CA ASP A 406 26.42 10.49 31.43
C ASP A 406 25.46 9.28 31.28
N GLY A 407 24.96 9.02 30.06
CA GLY A 407 24.04 7.94 29.74
C GLY A 407 22.56 8.29 29.95
N THR A 408 22.23 9.45 30.51
CA THR A 408 20.84 9.90 30.64
C THR A 408 20.25 10.27 29.27
N ILE A 409 18.93 10.16 29.09
CA ILE A 409 18.25 10.48 27.83
C ILE A 409 17.37 11.71 28.02
N ASN A 410 17.54 12.73 27.18
CA ASN A 410 16.70 13.93 27.19
C ASN A 410 15.30 13.63 26.63
N ILE A 411 14.28 14.30 27.17
CA ILE A 411 12.90 14.22 26.69
C ILE A 411 12.50 15.59 26.11
N PRO A 412 12.34 15.69 24.77
CA PRO A 412 11.89 16.91 24.11
C PRO A 412 10.58 17.43 24.69
N GLU A 413 10.43 18.75 24.74
CA GLU A 413 9.30 19.42 25.40
C GLU A 413 7.92 18.87 24.98
N PRO A 414 7.62 18.65 23.68
CA PRO A 414 6.32 18.12 23.26
C PRO A 414 6.00 16.72 23.83
N LEU A 415 7.02 15.93 24.14
CA LEU A 415 6.87 14.55 24.60
C LEU A 415 6.69 14.45 26.13
N ARG A 416 7.07 15.48 26.89
CA ARG A 416 7.13 15.44 28.37
C ARG A 416 5.79 15.08 29.00
N MET A 417 4.67 15.59 28.47
CA MET A 417 3.34 15.27 29.02
C MET A 417 3.02 13.76 28.94
N TYR A 418 3.44 13.08 27.89
CA TYR A 418 3.28 11.63 27.71
C TYR A 418 4.26 10.83 28.60
N MET A 419 5.41 11.43 28.90
CA MET A 419 6.41 10.89 29.82
C MET A 419 6.18 11.26 31.30
N GLY A 420 5.01 11.82 31.64
CA GLY A 420 4.64 12.14 33.02
C GLY A 420 5.36 13.36 33.59
N GLY A 421 5.68 14.32 32.73
CA GLY A 421 6.41 15.53 33.07
C GLY A 421 7.92 15.33 33.18
N LYS A 422 8.46 14.13 32.91
CA LYS A 422 9.89 13.88 32.93
C LYS A 422 10.61 14.69 31.85
N GLU A 423 11.67 15.39 32.25
CA GLU A 423 12.58 16.07 31.31
C GLU A 423 13.72 15.16 30.86
N LYS A 424 14.02 14.10 31.64
CA LYS A 424 15.06 13.10 31.35
C LYS A 424 14.68 11.71 31.86
N ILE A 425 15.22 10.67 31.24
CA ILE A 425 15.28 9.29 31.77
C ILE A 425 16.66 9.11 32.42
N GLN A 426 16.68 8.62 33.66
CA GLN A 426 17.86 8.50 34.52
C GLN A 426 17.91 7.16 35.23
#